data_AF-A0A258AJN0-F1
#
_entry.id   AF-A0A258AJN0-F1
#
_cell.length_a   1.000
_cell.length_b   1.000
_cell.length_c   1.000
_cell.angle_alpha   90.00
_cell.angle_beta   90.00
_cell.angle_gamma   90.00
#
_symmetry.space_group_name_H-M   'P 1'
#
loop_
_entity.id
_entity.type
_entity.pdbx_description
1 polymer ?
#
loop_
_entity_poly.entity_id
_entity_poly.type
_entity_poly.pdbx_seq_one_letter_code
_entity_poly.pdbx_strand_id
1 'polypeptide(L)'
;MSLGGFRENYRSNEKGANAKRKLHGQNIWQYKEGLPVDASGELADGRKFQGIIEFKKLLLDQQDQVMRALAGSLLTYGTGAGVQFADRDAVEAIAKQAKADGAGLRSLVHAVVQSPLFLSK
;
A
#
# COMPACT_ATOMS: atom_id res chain seq x y z
N MET A 1 -8.61 12.79 -12.35
CA MET A 1 -9.22 12.48 -11.04
C MET A 1 -8.08 12.06 -10.09
N SER A 2 -7.53 12.97 -9.28
CA SER A 2 -6.47 12.61 -8.34
C SER A 2 -7.12 12.03 -7.08
N LEU A 3 -7.00 10.71 -6.91
CA LEU A 3 -7.37 10.05 -5.65
C LEU A 3 -6.38 10.51 -4.57
N GLY A 4 -6.88 11.26 -3.58
CA GLY A 4 -6.27 11.39 -2.25
C GLY A 4 -4.97 12.20 -2.15
N GLY A 5 -5.06 13.54 -2.16
CA GLY A 5 -3.96 14.39 -1.69
C GLY A 5 -3.81 14.36 -0.16
N PHE A 6 -2.61 14.64 0.35
CA PHE A 6 -2.30 14.69 1.79
C PHE A 6 -3.22 15.64 2.57
N ARG A 7 -3.67 15.18 3.75
CA ARG A 7 -4.70 15.82 4.58
C ARG A 7 -4.44 15.57 6.06
N GLU A 8 -4.72 16.59 6.85
CA GLU A 8 -4.68 16.54 8.32
C GLU A 8 -6.07 16.33 8.93
N ASN A 9 -7.15 16.53 8.16
CA ASN A 9 -8.53 16.38 8.62
C ASN A 9 -9.37 15.58 7.61
N TYR A 10 -10.34 14.82 8.12
CA TYR A 10 -11.34 14.13 7.30
C TYR A 10 -12.27 15.13 6.58
N ARG A 11 -12.86 14.69 5.46
CA ARG A 11 -14.00 15.40 4.85
C ARG A 11 -15.28 14.96 5.53
N SER A 12 -16.11 15.92 5.90
CA SER A 12 -17.44 15.67 6.45
C SER A 12 -18.48 16.45 5.66
N ASN A 13 -19.65 15.85 5.44
CA ASN A 13 -20.76 16.51 4.75
C ASN A 13 -21.73 17.20 5.74
N GLU A 14 -21.65 16.87 7.03
CA GLU A 14 -22.65 17.29 8.02
C GLU A 14 -22.04 18.25 9.04
N LYS A 15 -21.07 17.77 9.81
CA LYS A 15 -20.44 18.47 10.95
C LYS A 15 -18.98 18.83 10.64
N GLY A 16 -18.59 20.07 10.94
CA GLY A 16 -17.22 20.55 10.73
C GLY A 16 -17.15 22.05 10.44
N ALA A 17 -15.94 22.61 10.50
CA ALA A 17 -15.69 23.98 10.04
C ALA A 17 -15.70 24.03 8.50
N ASN A 18 -16.00 25.19 7.91
CA ASN A 18 -15.81 25.37 6.47
C ASN A 18 -14.35 25.12 6.12
N ALA A 19 -14.11 24.41 5.01
CA ALA A 19 -12.75 24.09 4.59
C ALA A 19 -11.92 25.37 4.42
N LYS A 20 -10.80 25.46 5.13
CA LYS A 20 -9.92 26.65 5.11
C LYS A 20 -9.11 26.73 3.82
N ARG A 21 -8.90 25.58 3.18
CA ARG A 21 -8.14 25.46 1.92
C ARG A 21 -8.99 25.97 0.75
N LYS A 22 -8.39 26.81 -0.10
CA LYS A 22 -8.98 27.22 -1.38
C LYS A 22 -8.49 26.29 -2.50
N LEU A 23 -9.39 25.83 -3.35
CA LEU A 23 -9.05 25.11 -4.58
C LEU A 23 -9.11 26.11 -5.73
N HIS A 24 -7.99 26.32 -6.45
CA HIS A 24 -7.90 27.30 -7.54
C HIS A 24 -8.42 28.71 -7.15
N GLY A 25 -8.09 29.17 -5.94
CA GLY A 25 -8.52 30.49 -5.44
C GLY A 25 -9.99 30.57 -5.00
N GLN A 26 -10.78 29.50 -5.19
CA GLN A 26 -12.19 29.43 -4.80
C GLN A 26 -12.37 28.73 -3.45
N ASN A 27 -13.36 29.18 -2.68
CA ASN A 27 -13.78 28.52 -1.45
C ASN A 27 -14.44 27.16 -1.78
N ILE A 28 -14.21 26.18 -0.92
CA ILE A 28 -14.74 24.83 -1.11
C ILE A 28 -16.02 24.67 -0.31
N TRP A 29 -17.15 24.59 -1.00
CA TRP A 29 -18.47 24.40 -0.39
C TRP A 29 -18.91 22.93 -0.36
N GLN A 30 -18.19 22.05 -1.06
CA GLN A 30 -18.54 20.65 -1.27
C GLN A 30 -18.34 19.76 -0.03
N TYR A 31 -17.51 20.20 0.92
CA TYR A 31 -17.26 19.46 2.16
C TYR A 31 -16.76 20.39 3.27
N LYS A 32 -16.95 19.97 4.51
CA LYS A 32 -16.45 20.60 5.73
C LYS A 32 -15.22 19.85 6.26
N GLU A 33 -14.37 20.55 7.02
CA GLU A 33 -13.27 19.95 7.77
C GLU A 33 -13.81 19.21 8.99
N GLY A 34 -13.68 17.88 8.97
CA GLY A 34 -14.02 17.00 10.07
C GLY A 34 -12.87 16.85 11.08
N LEU A 35 -12.90 15.75 11.84
CA LEU A 35 -11.90 15.42 12.86
C LEU A 35 -10.48 15.33 12.28
N PRO A 36 -9.44 15.57 13.10
CA PRO A 36 -8.07 15.33 12.71
C PRO A 36 -7.88 13.86 12.33
N VAL A 37 -7.07 13.62 11.31
CA VAL A 37 -6.67 12.28 10.88
C VAL A 37 -5.67 11.74 11.88
N ASP A 38 -6.00 10.62 12.50
CA ASP A 38 -5.03 9.84 13.26
C ASP A 38 -4.29 8.91 12.29
N ALA A 39 -3.01 9.20 12.05
CA ALA A 39 -2.13 8.40 11.21
C ALA A 39 -1.24 7.45 12.02
N SER A 40 -1.45 7.38 13.34
CA SER A 40 -0.69 6.50 14.21
C SER A 40 -1.20 5.06 14.18
N GLY A 41 -0.35 4.13 14.61
CA GLY A 41 -0.70 2.72 14.69
C GLY A 41 0.40 1.87 15.29
N GLU A 42 0.15 0.57 15.34
CA GLU A 42 1.05 -0.44 15.89
C GLU A 42 1.17 -1.61 14.92
N LEU A 43 2.39 -2.10 14.68
CA LEU A 43 2.65 -3.31 13.91
C LEU A 43 2.30 -4.55 14.72
N ALA A 44 2.15 -5.70 14.04
CA ALA A 44 1.89 -6.99 14.68
C ALA A 44 3.01 -7.44 15.65
N ASP A 45 4.20 -6.85 15.56
CA ASP A 45 5.34 -7.09 16.44
C ASP A 45 5.39 -6.12 17.65
N GLY A 46 4.41 -5.22 17.79
CA GLY A 46 4.31 -4.24 18.88
C GLY A 46 5.01 -2.90 18.61
N ARG A 47 5.66 -2.71 17.45
CA ARG A 47 6.31 -1.43 17.12
C ARG A 47 5.27 -0.37 16.74
N LYS A 48 5.33 0.78 17.41
CA LYS A 48 4.43 1.91 17.18
C LYS A 48 4.99 2.87 16.13
N PHE A 49 4.10 3.52 15.39
CA PHE A 49 4.42 4.60 14.45
C PHE A 49 3.38 5.72 14.55
N GLN A 50 3.79 6.96 14.25
CA GLN A 50 2.91 8.14 14.31
C GLN A 50 2.46 8.63 12.93
N GLY A 51 2.95 8.01 11.85
CA GLY A 51 2.54 8.38 10.50
C GLY A 51 3.19 7.56 9.40
N ILE A 52 2.82 7.86 8.16
CA ILE A 52 3.21 7.10 6.97
C ILE A 52 4.72 7.05 6.73
N ILE A 53 5.47 8.09 7.13
CA ILE A 53 6.93 8.12 6.95
C ILE A 53 7.60 7.13 7.90
N GLU A 54 7.20 7.12 9.18
CA GLU A 54 7.72 6.18 10.17
C GLU A 54 7.29 4.74 9.84
N PHE A 55 6.03 4.56 9.43
CA PHE A 55 5.52 3.26 8.99
C PHE A 55 6.36 2.69 7.84
N LYS A 56 6.68 3.51 6.82
CA LYS A 56 7.55 3.08 5.71
C LYS A 56 8.95 2.68 6.18
N LYS A 57 9.52 3.39 7.16
CA LYS A 57 10.83 3.01 7.74
C LYS A 57 10.76 1.65 8.42
N LEU A 58 9.72 1.40 9.24
CA LEU A 58 9.54 0.11 9.90
C LEU A 58 9.34 -1.06 8.91
N LEU A 59 8.68 -0.79 7.78
CA LEU A 59 8.50 -1.77 6.71
C LEU A 59 9.81 -2.09 5.96
N LEU A 60 10.78 -1.18 5.92
CA LEU A 60 12.10 -1.47 5.33
C LEU A 60 12.85 -2.54 6.13
N ASP A 61 12.66 -2.60 7.45
CA ASP A 61 13.22 -3.67 8.28
C ASP A 61 12.59 -5.03 7.99
N GLN A 62 11.39 -5.05 7.42
CA GLN A 62 10.63 -6.25 7.05
C GLN A 62 10.49 -6.39 5.53
N GLN A 63 11.53 -6.01 4.78
CA GLN A 63 11.50 -5.98 3.32
C GLN A 63 11.05 -7.31 2.70
N ASP A 64 11.44 -8.45 3.26
CA ASP A 64 11.02 -9.78 2.79
C ASP A 64 9.50 -9.97 2.86
N GLN A 65 8.86 -9.52 3.93
CA GLN A 65 7.41 -9.60 4.11
C GLN A 65 6.69 -8.68 3.12
N VAL A 66 7.23 -7.48 2.89
CA VAL A 66 6.70 -6.54 1.89
C VAL A 66 6.78 -7.15 0.49
N MET A 67 7.92 -7.76 0.12
CA MET A 67 8.10 -8.39 -1.18
C MET A 67 7.14 -9.56 -1.40
N ARG A 68 6.95 -10.42 -0.39
CA ARG A 68 5.95 -11.50 -0.46
C ARG A 68 4.53 -10.95 -0.65
N ALA A 69 4.15 -9.93 0.11
CA ALA A 69 2.81 -9.32 0.01
C ALA A 69 2.58 -8.65 -1.35
N LEU A 70 3.60 -7.98 -1.90
CA LEU A 70 3.55 -7.38 -3.23
C LEU A 70 3.49 -8.44 -4.33
N ALA A 71 4.28 -9.51 -4.24
CA ALA A 71 4.23 -10.63 -5.18
C ALA A 71 2.83 -11.25 -5.22
N GLY A 72 2.24 -11.51 -4.04
CA GLY A 72 0.89 -12.06 -3.97
C GLY A 72 -0.18 -11.12 -4.51
N SER A 73 -0.02 -9.81 -4.28
CA SER A 73 -0.91 -8.79 -4.86
C SER A 73 -0.80 -8.76 -6.38
N LEU A 74 0.43 -8.74 -6.93
CA LEU A 74 0.68 -8.78 -8.38
C LEU A 74 0.12 -10.04 -9.03
N LEU A 75 0.27 -11.20 -8.39
CA LEU A 75 -0.34 -12.44 -8.87
C LEU A 75 -1.86 -12.37 -8.85
N THR A 76 -2.45 -11.88 -7.76
CA THR A 76 -3.92 -11.79 -7.61
C THR A 76 -4.52 -10.85 -8.65
N TYR A 77 -3.95 -9.66 -8.81
CA TYR A 77 -4.45 -8.69 -9.79
C TYR A 77 -4.04 -9.02 -11.22
N GLY A 78 -2.91 -9.70 -11.43
CA GLY A 78 -2.42 -10.07 -12.75
C GLY A 78 -3.11 -11.29 -13.36
N THR A 79 -3.46 -12.29 -12.53
CA THR A 79 -4.14 -13.53 -12.96
C THR A 79 -5.65 -13.50 -12.70
N GLY A 80 -6.14 -12.52 -11.91
CA GLY A 80 -7.53 -12.44 -11.49
C GLY A 80 -7.93 -13.47 -10.41
N ALA A 81 -7.02 -14.34 -9.99
CA ALA A 81 -7.26 -15.38 -8.99
C ALA A 81 -6.40 -15.14 -7.74
N GLY A 82 -7.05 -15.11 -6.58
CA GLY A 82 -6.36 -14.95 -5.29
C GLY A 82 -5.33 -16.05 -5.04
N VAL A 83 -4.23 -15.67 -4.39
CA VAL A 83 -3.18 -16.59 -3.93
C VAL A 83 -3.75 -17.54 -2.87
N GLN A 84 -3.65 -18.84 -3.12
CA GLN A 84 -4.12 -19.87 -2.19
C GLN A 84 -3.00 -20.33 -1.25
N PHE A 85 -3.33 -21.14 -0.25
CA PHE A 85 -2.34 -21.69 0.67
C PHE A 85 -1.27 -22.52 -0.05
N ALA A 86 -1.68 -23.27 -1.09
CA ALA A 86 -0.78 -24.07 -1.93
C ALA A 86 0.24 -23.20 -2.71
N ASP A 87 -0.08 -21.94 -2.99
CA ASP A 87 0.76 -21.03 -3.75
C ASP A 87 1.86 -20.40 -2.90
N ARG A 88 1.82 -20.55 -1.56
CA ARG A 88 2.72 -19.85 -0.62
C ARG A 88 4.20 -20.10 -0.92
N ASP A 89 4.58 -21.35 -1.18
CA ASP A 89 5.97 -21.71 -1.47
C ASP A 89 6.45 -21.09 -2.78
N ALA A 90 5.57 -21.02 -3.79
CA ALA A 90 5.86 -20.38 -5.07
C ALA A 90 5.94 -18.85 -4.94
N VAL A 91 5.05 -18.21 -4.18
CA VAL A 91 5.15 -16.76 -3.87
C VAL A 91 6.45 -16.45 -3.13
N GLU A 92 6.85 -17.31 -2.21
CA GLU A 92 8.11 -17.17 -1.48
C GLU A 92 9.34 -17.31 -2.40
N ALA A 93 9.31 -18.27 -3.33
CA ALA A 93 10.37 -18.42 -4.33
C ALA A 93 10.49 -17.18 -5.22
N ILE A 94 9.37 -16.62 -5.70
CA ILE A 94 9.33 -15.39 -6.50
C ILE A 94 9.93 -14.21 -5.73
N ALA A 95 9.54 -14.04 -4.46
CA ALA A 95 10.05 -12.96 -3.62
C ALA A 95 11.57 -13.09 -3.38
N LYS A 96 12.07 -14.31 -3.15
CA LYS A 96 13.51 -14.58 -3.00
C LYS A 96 14.28 -14.31 -4.29
N GLN A 97 13.75 -14.70 -5.44
CA GLN A 97 14.36 -14.43 -6.74
C GLN A 97 14.45 -12.92 -7.01
N ALA A 98 13.35 -12.19 -6.79
CA ALA A 98 13.35 -10.74 -6.94
C ALA A 98 14.34 -10.04 -6.00
N LYS A 99 14.55 -10.58 -4.80
CA LYS A 99 15.54 -10.06 -3.85
C LYS A 99 16.98 -10.27 -4.35
N ALA A 100 17.28 -11.44 -4.92
CA ALA A 100 18.59 -11.71 -5.52
C ALA A 100 18.90 -10.74 -6.67
N ASP A 101 17.89 -10.35 -7.45
CA ASP A 101 18.01 -9.45 -8.61
C ASP A 101 17.88 -7.95 -8.23
N GLY A 102 18.26 -7.58 -7.01
CA GLY A 102 18.33 -6.18 -6.56
C GLY A 102 17.10 -5.67 -5.80
N ALA A 103 16.15 -6.55 -5.43
CA ALA A 103 15.02 -6.27 -4.54
C ALA A 103 14.13 -5.07 -4.94
N GLY A 104 14.10 -4.73 -6.23
CA GLY A 104 13.28 -3.66 -6.77
C GLY A 104 11.92 -4.15 -7.27
N LEU A 105 10.95 -3.22 -7.38
CA LEU A 105 9.63 -3.52 -7.96
C LEU A 105 9.73 -4.09 -9.38
N ARG A 106 10.67 -3.57 -10.19
CA ARG A 106 10.92 -4.07 -11.55
C ARG A 106 11.32 -5.56 -11.52
N SER A 107 12.30 -5.92 -10.69
CA SER A 107 12.75 -7.31 -10.53
C SER A 107 11.61 -8.21 -10.04
N LEU A 108 10.78 -7.71 -9.13
CA LEU A 108 9.59 -8.42 -8.65
C LEU A 108 8.58 -8.69 -9.75
N VAL A 109 8.26 -7.69 -10.58
CA VAL A 109 7.36 -7.86 -11.73
C VAL A 109 7.93 -8.88 -12.71
N HIS A 110 9.22 -8.79 -13.04
CA HIS A 110 9.88 -9.76 -13.93
C HIS A 110 9.83 -11.18 -13.37
N ALA A 111 10.05 -11.37 -12.07
CA ALA A 111 9.98 -12.67 -11.42
C ALA A 111 8.55 -13.22 -11.40
N VAL A 112 7.54 -12.37 -11.17
CA VAL A 112 6.13 -12.78 -11.19
C VAL A 112 5.71 -13.23 -12.59
N VAL A 113 5.96 -12.44 -13.64
CA VAL A 113 5.47 -12.77 -15.00
C VAL A 113 6.15 -13.99 -15.63
N GLN A 114 7.35 -14.33 -15.16
CA GLN A 114 8.07 -15.55 -15.58
C GLN A 114 7.73 -16.77 -14.72
N SER A 115 6.97 -16.58 -13.63
CA SER A 115 6.66 -17.68 -12.71
C SER A 115 5.63 -18.65 -13.33
N PRO A 116 5.71 -19.94 -12.98
CA PRO A 116 4.69 -20.91 -13.40
C PRO A 116 3.29 -20.51 -12.96
N LEU A 117 3.13 -19.87 -11.78
CA LEU A 117 1.83 -19.39 -11.29
C LEU A 117 1.17 -18.37 -12.21
N PHE A 118 1.97 -17.56 -12.92
CA PHE A 118 1.47 -16.58 -13.87
C PHE A 118 1.24 -17.19 -15.26
N LEU A 119 2.08 -18.13 -15.67
CA LEU A 119 2.03 -18.74 -17.02
C LEU A 119 1.05 -19.92 -17.14
N SER A 120 0.70 -20.57 -16.04
CA SER A 120 -0.17 -21.76 -16.02
C SER A 120 -1.61 -21.49 -15.56
N LYS A 121 -1.92 -20.25 -15.16
CA LYS A 121 -3.29 -19.79 -14.89
C LYS A 121 -3.89 -19.15 -16.14
#